data_AF-A0A2M8KYX6-F1
#
_entry.id   AF-A0A2M8KYX6-F1
#
_cell.length_a   1.000
_cell.length_b   1.000
_cell.length_c   1.000
_cell.angle_alpha   90.00
_cell.angle_beta   90.00
_cell.angle_gamma   90.00
#
_symmetry.space_group_name_H-M   'P 1'
#
loop_
_entity.id
_entity.type
_entity.pdbx_description
1 polymer ?
#
loop_
_entity_poly.entity_id
_entity_poly.type
_entity_poly.pdbx_seq_one_letter_code
_entity_poly.pdbx_strand_id
1 'polypeptide(L)' 'MAKDKEVIELNGVVVEALPGTKFRVELENGHRIIAHVAGKMRKHYIRLVPGDSVTVELTPYDLTKGRITYRKN' A
#
# COMPACT_ATOMS: atom_id res chain seq x y z
N MET A 1 -3.67 -6.31 -23.56
CA MET A 1 -4.73 -5.35 -23.19
C MET A 1 -5.05 -5.58 -21.72
N ALA A 2 -4.41 -4.82 -20.84
CA ALA A 2 -4.49 -5.04 -19.40
C ALA A 2 -5.74 -4.32 -18.89
N LYS A 3 -6.71 -5.10 -18.39
CA LYS A 3 -7.96 -4.61 -17.78
C LYS A 3 -7.66 -3.41 -16.89
N ASP A 4 -8.29 -2.28 -17.18
CA ASP A 4 -8.55 -1.21 -16.25
C ASP A 4 -9.30 -1.82 -15.07
N LYS A 5 -8.54 -2.37 -14.12
CA LYS A 5 -9.11 -2.80 -12.85
C LYS A 5 -9.47 -1.49 -12.17
N GLU A 6 -10.76 -1.26 -11.96
CA GLU A 6 -11.26 -0.26 -11.02
C GLU A 6 -10.50 -0.50 -9.71
N VAL A 7 -9.47 0.31 -9.45
CA VAL A 7 -8.68 0.26 -8.23
C VAL A 7 -9.15 1.41 -7.36
N ILE A 8 -9.35 1.11 -6.09
CA ILE A 8 -9.73 2.12 -5.11
C ILE A 8 -8.43 2.63 -4.51
N GLU A 9 -8.13 3.90 -4.74
CA GLU A 9 -7.00 4.57 -4.10
C GLU A 9 -7.44 5.13 -2.74
N LEU A 10 -6.73 4.72 -1.70
CA LEU A 10 -6.91 5.24 -0.34
C LEU A 10 -5.58 5.68 0.23
N ASN A 11 -5.62 6.61 1.16
CA ASN A 11 -4.46 6.99 1.95
C ASN A 11 -4.44 6.21 3.27
N GLY A 12 -3.24 6.00 3.78
CA GLY A 12 -3.03 5.38 5.08
C GLY A 12 -1.62 5.61 5.61
N VAL A 13 -1.38 5.14 6.82
CA VAL A 13 -0.09 5.24 7.51
C VAL A 13 0.47 3.84 7.74
N VAL A 14 1.75 3.66 7.46
CA VAL A 14 2.45 2.41 7.73
C VAL A 14 2.58 2.24 9.24
N VAL A 15 2.01 1.16 9.80
CA VAL A 15 2.10 0.87 11.23
C VAL A 15 3.27 -0.05 11.52
N GLU A 16 3.45 -1.11 10.72
CA GLU A 16 4.48 -2.13 10.93
C GLU A 16 5.03 -2.68 9.62
N ALA A 17 6.31 -3.03 9.61
CA ALA A 17 6.93 -3.78 8.53
C ALA A 17 6.88 -5.28 8.83
N LEU A 18 6.34 -6.07 7.90
CA LEU A 18 6.20 -7.53 8.01
C LEU A 18 7.25 -8.25 7.14
N PRO A 19 7.56 -9.53 7.45
CA PRO A 19 8.44 -10.34 6.61
C PRO A 19 7.92 -10.44 5.16
N GLY A 20 8.85 -10.52 4.20
CA GLY A 20 8.50 -10.69 2.78
C GLY A 20 8.08 -9.40 2.05
N THR A 21 8.58 -8.23 2.48
CA THR A 21 8.26 -6.92 1.86
C THR A 21 6.76 -6.57 1.91
N LYS A 22 6.09 -7.05 2.96
CA LYS A 22 4.71 -6.71 3.29
C LYS A 22 4.74 -5.65 4.39
N PHE A 23 3.74 -4.79 4.39
CA PHE A 23 3.59 -3.72 5.35
C PHE A 23 2.16 -3.73 5.87
N ARG A 24 2.00 -3.52 7.16
CA ARG A 24 0.70 -3.27 7.78
C ARG A 24 0.42 -1.78 7.64
N VAL A 25 -0.65 -1.44 6.93
CA VAL A 25 -1.08 -0.06 6.72
C VAL A 25 -2.42 0.13 7.39
N GLU A 26 -2.53 1.19 8.17
CA GLU A 26 -3.78 1.66 8.74
C GLU A 26 -4.33 2.75 7.83
N LEU A 27 -5.46 2.45 7.20
CA LEU A 27 -6.17 3.35 6.32
C LEU A 27 -6.84 4.47 7.14
N GLU A 28 -7.15 5.59 6.50
CA GLU A 28 -7.85 6.72 7.15
C GLU A 28 -9.22 6.34 7.74
N ASN A 29 -9.85 5.28 7.22
CA ASN A 29 -11.11 4.74 7.74
C ASN A 29 -10.93 3.85 9.00
N GLY A 30 -9.71 3.70 9.52
CA GLY A 30 -9.40 2.90 10.71
C GLY A 30 -9.20 1.40 10.44
N HIS A 31 -9.34 0.95 9.19
CA HIS A 31 -9.08 -0.45 8.84
C HIS A 31 -7.59 -0.71 8.63
N ARG A 32 -7.12 -1.85 9.14
CA ARG A 32 -5.75 -2.32 8.96
C ARG A 32 -5.67 -3.36 7.87
N ILE A 33 -4.86 -3.09 6.86
CA ILE A 33 -4.68 -3.95 5.69
C ILE A 33 -3.22 -4.38 5.56
N ILE A 34 -3.00 -5.46 4.81
CA ILE A 34 -1.66 -5.89 4.44
C ILE A 34 -1.38 -5.43 3.02
N ALA A 35 -0.41 -4.54 2.88
CA ALA A 35 -0.01 -4.01 1.58
C ALA A 35 1.39 -4.45 1.19
N HIS A 36 1.64 -4.55 -0.11
CA HIS A 36 2.97 -4.80 -0.65
C HIS A 36 3.41 -3.63 -1.52
N VAL A 37 4.71 -3.43 -1.61
CA VAL A 37 5.30 -2.32 -2.36
C VAL A 37 5.21 -2.57 -3.86
N ALA A 38 4.73 -1.58 -4.63
CA ALA A 38 4.71 -1.65 -6.08
C ALA A 38 6.13 -1.83 -6.65
N GLY A 39 6.24 -2.60 -7.74
CA GLY A 39 7.55 -2.85 -8.38
C GLY A 39 8.28 -1.57 -8.79
N LYS A 40 7.55 -0.50 -9.15
CA LYS A 40 8.12 0.81 -9.45
C LYS A 40 8.87 1.39 -8.25
N MET A 41 8.30 1.32 -7.05
CA MET A 41 8.96 1.83 -5.84
C MET A 41 10.22 1.03 -5.50
N ARG A 42 10.23 -0.29 -5.73
CA ARG A 42 11.43 -1.13 -5.57
C ARG A 42 12.55 -0.71 -6.51
N LYS A 43 12.24 -0.41 -7.79
CA LYS A 43 13.23 0.08 -8.76
C LYS A 43 13.86 1.42 -8.35
N HIS A 44 13.10 2.27 -7.66
CA HIS A 44 13.59 3.57 -7.17
C HIS A 44 14.17 3.49 -5.76
N TYR A 45 14.40 2.28 -5.23
CA TYR A 45 14.96 2.05 -3.89
C TYR A 45 14.22 2.79 -2.75
N ILE A 46 12.91 3.02 -2.92
CA ILE A 46 12.10 3.68 -1.89
C ILE A 46 11.97 2.75 -0.70
N ARG A 47 12.52 3.17 0.44
CA ARG A 47 12.35 2.49 1.73
C ARG A 47 11.15 3.07 2.45
N LEU A 48 10.32 2.19 2.99
CA LEU A 48 9.18 2.52 3.84
C LEU A 48 9.51 2.16 5.27
N VAL A 49 9.19 3.06 6.18
CA VAL A 49 9.33 2.88 7.63
C VAL A 49 7.97 3.03 8.30
N PRO A 50 7.77 2.41 9.48
CA PRO A 50 6.62 2.73 10.34
C PRO A 50 6.51 4.25 10.57
N GLY A 51 5.30 4.78 10.45
CA GLY A 51 4.99 6.22 10.51
C GLY A 51 4.89 6.91 9.15
N ASP A 52 5.30 6.27 8.05
CA ASP A 52 5.19 6.87 6.73
C ASP A 52 3.74 6.96 6.24
N SER A 53 3.37 8.13 5.73
CA SER A 53 2.13 8.32 4.99
C SER A 53 2.26 7.77 3.57
N VAL A 54 1.33 6.91 3.17
CA VAL A 54 1.36 6.19 1.90
C VAL A 54 0.02 6.21 1.20
N THR A 55 0.05 6.13 -0.13
CA THR A 55 -1.13 5.86 -0.94
C THR A 55 -1.15 4.40 -1.33
N VAL A 56 -2.28 3.76 -1.08
CA VAL A 56 -2.51 2.34 -1.29
C VAL A 56 -3.67 2.15 -2.27
N GLU A 57 -3.42 1.34 -3.28
CA GLU A 57 -4.43 0.87 -4.21
C GLU A 57 -5.00 -0.47 -3.71
N LEU A 58 -6.31 -0.53 -3.56
CA LEU A 58 -7.06 -1.74 -3.24
C LEU A 58 -7.81 -2.22 -4.47
N THR A 59 -7.96 -3.54 -4.58
CA THR A 59 -8.87 -4.10 -5.59
C THR A 59 -10.25 -4.27 -4.94
N PRO A 60 -11.35 -3.95 -5.62
CA PRO A 60 -12.71 -4.09 -5.06
C PRO A 60 -13.05 -5.54 -4.70
N TYR A 61 -12.32 -6.51 -5.24
CA TYR A 61 -12.47 -7.93 -4.91
C TYR A 61 -11.82 -8.32 -3.57
N ASP A 62 -10.83 -7.57 -3.07
CA ASP A 62 -10.13 -7.85 -1.81
C ASP A 62 -9.72 -6.54 -1.14
N LEU A 63 -10.53 -6.11 -0.17
CA LEU A 63 -10.29 -4.91 0.65
C LEU A 63 -9.26 -5.15 1.78
N THR A 64 -8.79 -6.39 1.98
CA THR A 64 -7.80 -6.72 3.02
C THR A 64 -6.36 -6.61 2.52
N LYS A 65 -6.17 -6.60 1.20
CA LYS A 65 -4.86 -6.55 0.55
C LYS A 65 -4.72 -5.32 -0.34
N GLY A 66 -3.64 -4.60 -0.14
CA GLY A 66 -3.32 -3.39 -0.90
C GLY A 66 -2.00 -3.45 -1.65
N ARG A 67 -1.83 -2.50 -2.56
CA ARG A 67 -0.57 -2.20 -3.24
C ARG A 67 -0.15 -0.76 -2.92
N ILE A 68 1.01 -0.60 -2.31
CA ILE A 68 1.58 0.73 -2.01
C ILE A 68 2.19 1.27 -3.30
N THR A 69 1.67 2.39 -3.79
CA THR A 69 2.13 3.01 -5.05
C THR A 69 2.93 4.28 -4.83
N TYR A 70 2.66 4.99 -3.73
CA TYR A 70 3.29 6.26 -3.42
C TYR A 70 3.54 6.43 -1.93
N ARG A 71 4.64 7.12 -1.58
CA ARG A 71 4.93 7.60 -0.24
C ARG A 71 4.76 9.12 -0.26
N LYS A 72 3.79 9.63 0.51
CA LYS A 72 3.60 11.08 0.71
C LYS A 72 4.63 11.52 1.74
N ASN A 73 5.65 12.21 1.25
CA ASN A 73 6.72 12.79 2.06
C ASN A 73 6.39 14.23 2.40
#